data_AF-A0A8T6M8T2-F1
#
_entry.id   AF-A0A8T6M8T2-F1
#
_cell.length_a   1.000
_cell.length_b   1.000
_cell.length_c   1.000
_cell.angle_alpha   90.00
_cell.angle_beta   90.00
_cell.angle_gamma   90.00
#
_symmetry.space_group_name_H-M   'P 1'
#
loop_
_entity.id
_entity.type
_entity.pdbx_description
1 polymer ?
#
loop_
_entity_poly.entity_id
_entity_poly.type
_entity_poly.pdbx_seq_one_letter_code
_entity_poly.pdbx_strand_id
1 'polypeptide(L)'
;MKIFLLLIPLITVAIGLLIYKFQNKKKEFLKLDLVQFVYLFLIAPTMFVWMKSFIFYILRNELQLNLSVTELFIIDTVFSVLSFVVISAIAIHSLTKTFWIKRHHDPEFDIYHLSEYFHLWWTHIVVWGGVMILGTFLSVVNVLVPLEFVVASKLQFYSLFGLGFISGIMFFFVIWNSDPQQGNYMRLMKLFLAFSLLIHIIIYFIFEPSFNISNGVYWFMLSALAASVFAASTFERYEKTNRFREFLLHSGWGENKGVNLFSALKIPDGIVFMKNVKKKK
;
A
#
# COMPACT_ATOMS: atom_id res chain seq x y z
N MET A 1 -8.81 29.61 0.80
CA MET A 1 -9.17 28.45 1.64
C MET A 1 -10.58 27.91 1.35
N LYS A 2 -11.66 28.71 1.47
CA LYS A 2 -13.04 28.24 1.20
C LYS A 2 -13.24 27.60 -0.19
N ILE A 3 -12.72 28.25 -1.24
CA ILE A 3 -12.76 27.73 -2.63
C ILE A 3 -11.99 26.41 -2.75
N PHE A 4 -10.84 26.29 -2.10
CA PHE A 4 -10.02 25.07 -2.13
C PHE A 4 -10.75 23.90 -1.43
N LEU A 5 -11.38 24.16 -0.28
CA LEU A 5 -12.24 23.19 0.38
C LEU A 5 -13.39 22.76 -0.53
N LEU A 6 -14.03 23.68 -1.26
CA LEU A 6 -15.16 23.34 -2.12
C LEU A 6 -14.75 22.56 -3.39
N LEU A 7 -13.55 22.82 -3.92
CA LEU A 7 -13.04 22.18 -5.14
C LEU A 7 -12.56 20.75 -4.95
N ILE A 8 -12.00 20.39 -3.78
CA ILE A 8 -11.50 19.03 -3.52
C ILE A 8 -12.55 17.94 -3.81
N PRO A 9 -13.76 17.95 -3.21
CA PRO A 9 -14.75 16.90 -3.47
C PRO A 9 -15.23 16.90 -4.93
N LEU A 10 -15.37 18.08 -5.55
CA LEU A 10 -15.78 18.19 -6.95
C LEU A 10 -14.73 17.60 -7.90
N ILE A 11 -13.46 17.89 -7.68
CA ILE A 11 -12.35 17.35 -8.46
C ILE A 11 -12.26 15.83 -8.25
N THR A 12 -12.39 15.34 -7.03
CA THR A 12 -12.35 13.90 -6.74
C THR A 12 -13.48 13.15 -7.42
N VAL A 13 -14.71 13.68 -7.40
CA VAL A 13 -15.84 13.10 -8.13
C VAL A 13 -15.59 13.14 -9.64
N ALA A 14 -15.10 14.27 -10.17
CA ALA A 14 -14.78 14.39 -11.60
C ALA A 14 -13.71 13.39 -12.03
N ILE A 15 -12.63 13.23 -11.26
CA ILE A 15 -11.58 12.24 -11.52
C ILE A 15 -12.16 10.83 -11.47
N GLY A 16 -12.99 10.51 -10.47
CA GLY A 16 -13.65 9.21 -10.37
C GLY A 16 -14.51 8.89 -11.60
N LEU A 17 -15.27 9.88 -12.09
CA LEU A 17 -16.09 9.75 -13.30
C LEU A 17 -15.25 9.63 -14.57
N LEU A 18 -14.14 10.36 -14.67
CA LEU A 18 -13.21 10.26 -15.81
C LEU A 18 -12.54 8.89 -15.85
N ILE A 19 -12.04 8.39 -14.72
CA ILE A 19 -11.47 7.04 -14.59
C ILE A 19 -12.51 5.99 -15.03
N TYR A 20 -13.77 6.15 -14.61
CA TYR A 20 -14.87 5.26 -15.01
C TYR A 20 -15.14 5.31 -16.52
N LYS A 21 -15.13 6.49 -17.13
CA LYS A 21 -15.40 6.67 -18.57
C LYS A 21 -14.28 6.12 -19.46
N PHE A 22 -13.03 6.19 -19.02
CA PHE A 22 -11.86 5.85 -19.85
C PHE A 22 -11.37 4.40 -19.70
N GLN A 23 -11.99 3.57 -18.85
CA GLN A 23 -11.67 2.14 -18.79
C GLN A 23 -12.43 1.30 -19.85
N ASN A 24 -11.71 0.37 -20.47
CA ASN A 24 -12.22 -0.56 -21.48
C ASN A 24 -13.09 -1.69 -20.89
N LYS A 25 -13.71 -2.52 -21.76
CA LYS A 25 -14.73 -3.56 -21.50
C LYS A 25 -14.60 -4.43 -20.22
N LYS A 26 -13.41 -4.57 -19.62
CA LYS A 26 -13.22 -5.20 -18.30
C LYS A 26 -13.18 -4.07 -17.26
N LYS A 27 -14.33 -3.79 -16.64
CA LYS A 27 -14.51 -2.75 -15.59
C LYS A 27 -13.85 -3.15 -14.25
N GLU A 28 -12.64 -3.67 -14.31
CA GLU A 28 -11.90 -4.13 -13.15
C GLU A 28 -10.56 -3.41 -13.04
N PHE A 29 -10.20 -3.00 -11.83
CA PHE A 29 -8.86 -2.53 -11.49
C PHE A 29 -8.37 -3.32 -10.29
N LEU A 30 -7.19 -3.95 -10.39
CA LEU A 30 -6.63 -4.82 -9.34
C LEU A 30 -7.61 -5.92 -8.88
N LYS A 31 -8.37 -6.50 -9.82
CA LYS A 31 -9.43 -7.50 -9.58
C LYS A 31 -10.63 -7.02 -8.76
N LEU A 32 -10.68 -5.74 -8.34
CA LEU A 32 -11.87 -5.09 -7.80
C LEU A 32 -12.70 -4.52 -8.94
N ASP A 33 -14.01 -4.44 -8.72
CA ASP A 33 -14.86 -3.58 -9.53
C ASP A 33 -14.34 -2.13 -9.46
N LEU A 34 -14.20 -1.49 -10.61
CA LEU A 34 -13.59 -0.17 -10.70
C LEU A 34 -14.32 0.87 -9.85
N VAL A 35 -15.65 0.81 -9.83
CA VAL A 35 -16.47 1.74 -9.04
C VAL A 35 -16.15 1.61 -7.56
N GLN A 36 -16.00 0.37 -7.08
CA GLN A 36 -15.60 0.08 -5.71
C GLN A 36 -14.19 0.57 -5.41
N PHE A 37 -13.25 0.37 -6.33
CA PHE A 37 -11.89 0.87 -6.18
C PHE A 37 -11.87 2.40 -6.04
N VAL A 38 -12.54 3.12 -6.96
CA VAL A 38 -12.64 4.58 -6.92
C VAL A 38 -13.31 5.04 -5.62
N TYR A 39 -14.39 4.37 -5.21
CA TYR A 39 -15.09 4.73 -3.99
C TYR A 39 -14.21 4.57 -2.75
N LEU A 40 -13.56 3.42 -2.60
CA LEU A 40 -12.81 3.08 -1.40
C LEU A 40 -11.45 3.74 -1.30
N PHE A 41 -10.74 3.91 -2.42
CA PHE A 41 -9.35 4.36 -2.41
C PHE A 41 -9.18 5.82 -2.84
N LEU A 42 -10.19 6.43 -3.47
CA LEU A 42 -10.15 7.86 -3.86
C LEU A 42 -11.20 8.66 -3.10
N ILE A 43 -12.48 8.33 -3.27
CA ILE A 43 -13.58 9.15 -2.74
C ILE A 43 -13.59 9.13 -1.22
N ALA A 44 -13.65 7.97 -0.58
CA ALA A 44 -13.77 7.88 0.87
C ALA A 44 -12.60 8.52 1.63
N PRO A 45 -11.32 8.28 1.29
CA PRO A 45 -10.19 8.94 1.96
C PRO A 45 -10.16 10.45 1.72
N THR A 46 -10.48 10.90 0.50
CA THR A 46 -10.53 12.34 0.20
C THR A 46 -11.66 13.04 0.96
N MET A 47 -12.85 12.42 1.00
CA MET A 47 -13.98 12.92 1.75
C MET A 47 -13.71 12.96 3.25
N PHE A 48 -12.97 11.98 3.78
CA PHE A 48 -12.52 11.97 5.16
C PHE A 48 -11.65 13.19 5.49
N VAL A 49 -10.58 13.40 4.72
CA VAL A 49 -9.66 14.54 4.90
C VAL A 49 -10.42 15.87 4.73
N TRP A 50 -11.30 15.93 3.74
CA TRP A 50 -12.13 17.10 3.48
C TRP A 50 -13.06 17.42 4.66
N MET A 51 -13.82 16.43 5.16
CA MET A 51 -14.72 16.63 6.30
C MET A 51 -13.95 17.06 7.55
N LYS A 52 -12.79 16.46 7.81
CA LYS A 52 -11.92 16.86 8.93
C LYS A 52 -11.49 18.32 8.83
N SER A 53 -11.01 18.72 7.65
CA SER A 53 -10.62 20.11 7.38
C SER A 53 -11.80 21.06 7.44
N PHE A 54 -12.98 20.64 6.99
CA PHE A 54 -14.22 21.41 7.04
C PHE A 54 -14.72 21.62 8.47
N ILE A 55 -14.71 20.56 9.31
CA ILE A 55 -15.06 20.65 10.73
C ILE A 55 -14.10 21.59 11.45
N PHE A 56 -12.80 21.42 11.25
CA PHE A 56 -11.79 22.33 11.82
C PHE A 56 -12.05 23.79 11.39
N TYR A 57 -12.32 24.00 10.11
CA TYR A 57 -12.63 25.32 9.56
C TYR A 57 -13.88 25.95 10.20
N ILE A 58 -14.98 25.20 10.32
CA ILE A 58 -16.23 25.66 10.93
C ILE A 58 -16.00 26.03 12.40
N LEU A 59 -15.36 25.16 13.17
CA LEU A 59 -15.13 25.36 14.61
C LEU A 59 -14.26 26.60 14.88
N ARG A 60 -13.22 26.81 14.05
CA ARG A 60 -12.27 27.91 14.23
C ARG A 60 -12.73 29.23 13.63
N ASN A 61 -13.25 29.22 12.41
CA ASN A 61 -13.42 30.45 11.63
C ASN A 61 -14.87 30.94 11.56
N GLU A 62 -15.85 30.03 11.54
CA GLU A 62 -17.26 30.40 11.37
C GLU A 62 -17.97 30.50 12.72
N LEU A 63 -17.82 29.50 13.59
CA LEU A 63 -18.42 29.51 14.93
C LEU A 63 -17.59 30.28 15.95
N GLN A 64 -16.32 30.58 15.63
CA GLN A 64 -15.37 31.30 16.49
C GLN A 64 -15.33 30.76 17.93
N LEU A 65 -15.43 29.44 18.09
CA LEU A 65 -15.39 28.83 19.41
C LEU A 65 -13.96 28.94 19.95
N ASN A 66 -13.83 29.47 21.17
CA ASN A 66 -12.56 29.54 21.90
C ASN A 66 -12.18 28.16 22.48
N LEU A 67 -12.04 27.17 21.59
CA LEU A 67 -11.58 25.83 21.95
C LEU A 67 -10.07 25.82 22.14
N SER A 68 -9.64 25.17 23.21
CA SER A 68 -8.25 24.82 23.46
C SER A 68 -7.73 23.85 22.40
N VAL A 69 -6.40 23.75 22.26
CA VAL A 69 -5.76 22.78 21.36
C VAL A 69 -6.16 21.34 21.73
N THR A 70 -6.28 21.06 23.03
CA THR A 70 -6.69 19.76 23.54
C THR A 70 -8.12 19.40 23.12
N GLU A 71 -9.06 20.34 23.22
CA GLU A 71 -10.46 20.09 22.80
C GLU A 71 -10.55 19.85 21.30
N LEU A 72 -9.80 20.62 20.50
CA LEU A 72 -9.74 20.40 19.05
C LEU A 72 -9.15 19.04 18.70
N PHE A 73 -8.10 18.62 19.41
CA PHE A 73 -7.52 17.29 19.25
C PHE A 73 -8.51 16.18 19.61
N ILE A 74 -9.28 16.33 20.69
CA ILE A 74 -10.30 15.36 21.09
C ILE A 74 -11.39 15.27 20.02
N ILE A 75 -11.93 16.40 19.57
CA ILE A 75 -12.96 16.44 18.51
C ILE A 75 -12.45 15.79 17.23
N ASP A 76 -11.23 16.14 16.82
CA ASP A 76 -10.58 15.57 15.64
C ASP A 76 -10.39 14.05 15.76
N THR A 77 -9.98 13.58 16.93
CA THR A 77 -9.76 12.16 17.21
C THR A 77 -11.08 11.40 17.19
N VAL A 78 -12.11 11.89 17.88
CA VAL A 78 -13.45 11.27 17.89
C VAL A 78 -14.01 11.20 16.48
N PHE A 79 -13.94 12.28 15.72
CA PHE A 79 -14.36 12.30 14.32
C PHE A 79 -13.58 11.30 13.47
N SER A 80 -12.25 11.22 13.67
CA SER A 80 -11.38 10.31 12.93
C SER A 80 -11.70 8.84 13.22
N VAL A 81 -11.95 8.49 14.48
CA VAL A 81 -12.33 7.13 14.88
C VAL A 81 -13.70 6.75 14.30
N LEU A 82 -14.71 7.63 14.43
CA LEU A 82 -16.05 7.37 13.87
C LEU A 82 -16.00 7.21 12.34
N SER A 83 -15.27 8.10 11.66
CA SER A 83 -15.11 8.03 10.21
C SER A 83 -14.37 6.77 9.78
N PHE A 84 -13.34 6.37 10.52
CA PHE A 84 -12.63 5.11 10.28
C PHE A 84 -13.59 3.92 10.33
N VAL A 85 -14.43 3.83 11.37
CA VAL A 85 -15.45 2.75 11.48
C VAL A 85 -16.40 2.75 10.27
N VAL A 86 -16.90 3.92 9.87
CA VAL A 86 -17.79 4.04 8.70
C VAL A 86 -17.09 3.61 7.41
N ILE A 87 -15.86 4.08 7.17
CA ILE A 87 -15.07 3.74 5.98
C ILE A 87 -14.74 2.25 5.95
N SER A 88 -14.36 1.66 7.09
CA SER A 88 -14.13 0.22 7.20
C SER A 88 -15.40 -0.58 6.91
N ALA A 89 -16.56 -0.14 7.42
CA ALA A 89 -17.84 -0.79 7.11
C ALA A 89 -18.17 -0.73 5.61
N ILE A 90 -17.93 0.42 4.96
CA ILE A 90 -18.12 0.55 3.51
C ILE A 90 -17.13 -0.33 2.74
N ALA A 91 -15.87 -0.41 3.17
CA ALA A 91 -14.86 -1.30 2.58
C ALA A 91 -15.29 -2.77 2.64
N ILE A 92 -15.73 -3.24 3.82
CA ILE A 92 -16.23 -4.60 4.01
C ILE A 92 -17.47 -4.84 3.15
N HIS A 93 -18.44 -3.92 3.15
CA HIS A 93 -19.66 -4.04 2.33
C HIS A 93 -19.33 -4.11 0.84
N SER A 94 -18.42 -3.26 0.37
CA SER A 94 -17.99 -3.23 -1.01
C SER A 94 -17.29 -4.54 -1.42
N LEU A 95 -16.33 -5.00 -0.62
CA LEU A 95 -15.61 -6.26 -0.86
C LEU A 95 -16.56 -7.46 -0.89
N THR A 96 -17.45 -7.58 0.09
CA THR A 96 -18.45 -8.65 0.15
C THR A 96 -19.43 -8.59 -1.03
N LYS A 97 -19.81 -7.40 -1.50
CA LYS A 97 -20.61 -7.24 -2.71
C LYS A 97 -19.87 -7.71 -3.96
N THR A 98 -18.57 -7.42 -4.08
CA THR A 98 -17.74 -7.96 -5.19
C THR A 98 -17.67 -9.48 -5.15
N PHE A 99 -17.46 -10.07 -3.97
CA PHE A 99 -17.46 -11.52 -3.81
C PHE A 99 -18.79 -12.13 -4.22
N TRP A 100 -19.90 -11.53 -3.79
CA TRP A 100 -21.25 -11.96 -4.19
C TRP A 100 -21.46 -11.89 -5.71
N ILE A 101 -21.11 -10.77 -6.35
CA ILE A 101 -21.28 -10.60 -7.79
C ILE A 101 -20.47 -11.63 -8.56
N LYS A 102 -19.20 -11.85 -8.19
CA LYS A 102 -18.33 -12.82 -8.88
C LYS A 102 -18.85 -14.24 -8.71
N ARG A 103 -19.26 -14.60 -7.49
CA ARG A 103 -19.86 -15.91 -7.18
C ARG A 103 -21.19 -16.14 -7.90
N HIS A 104 -21.98 -15.09 -8.12
CA HIS A 104 -23.26 -15.20 -8.81
C HIS A 104 -23.11 -15.39 -10.31
N HIS A 105 -22.08 -14.80 -10.93
CA HIS A 105 -21.76 -15.02 -12.34
C HIS A 105 -21.06 -16.36 -12.58
N ASP A 106 -20.25 -16.80 -11.62
CA ASP A 106 -19.52 -18.06 -11.67
C ASP A 106 -19.70 -18.82 -10.33
N PRO A 107 -20.61 -19.81 -10.27
CA PRO A 107 -20.81 -20.67 -9.12
C PRO A 107 -19.69 -21.66 -8.85
N GLU A 108 -18.54 -21.59 -9.52
CA GLU A 108 -17.31 -22.28 -9.14
C GLU A 108 -16.19 -21.30 -8.76
N PHE A 109 -16.48 -19.99 -8.78
CA PHE A 109 -15.51 -18.96 -8.43
C PHE A 109 -14.97 -19.14 -7.01
N ASP A 110 -13.65 -19.24 -6.92
CA ASP A 110 -12.91 -19.36 -5.66
C ASP A 110 -12.77 -18.00 -4.97
N ILE A 111 -13.73 -17.72 -4.08
CA ILE A 111 -13.74 -16.50 -3.25
C ILE A 111 -12.53 -16.47 -2.31
N TYR A 112 -12.10 -17.63 -1.81
CA TYR A 112 -11.01 -17.71 -0.85
C TYR A 112 -9.71 -17.27 -1.50
N HIS A 113 -9.42 -17.73 -2.71
CA HIS A 113 -8.25 -17.30 -3.45
C HIS A 113 -8.27 -15.79 -3.78
N LEU A 114 -9.44 -15.23 -4.14
CA LEU A 114 -9.55 -13.79 -4.36
C LEU A 114 -9.35 -12.98 -3.07
N SER A 115 -9.92 -13.45 -1.96
CA SER A 115 -9.77 -12.80 -0.65
C SER A 115 -8.33 -12.84 -0.16
N GLU A 116 -7.64 -13.97 -0.38
CA GLU A 116 -6.24 -14.15 -0.05
C GLU A 116 -5.35 -13.24 -0.91
N TYR A 117 -5.65 -13.08 -2.20
CA TYR A 117 -4.96 -12.11 -3.04
C TYR A 117 -5.07 -10.68 -2.48
N PHE A 118 -6.25 -10.25 -2.02
CA PHE A 118 -6.38 -8.92 -1.41
C PHE A 118 -5.65 -8.82 -0.06
N HIS A 119 -5.78 -9.85 0.77
CA HIS A 119 -5.16 -9.88 2.09
C HIS A 119 -3.63 -9.91 2.00
N LEU A 120 -3.06 -10.83 1.22
CA LEU A 120 -1.63 -11.06 1.15
C LEU A 120 -0.94 -10.14 0.14
N TRP A 121 -1.47 -9.94 -1.06
CA TRP A 121 -0.76 -9.18 -2.09
C TRP A 121 -1.02 -7.68 -2.00
N TRP A 122 -2.29 -7.26 -2.03
CA TRP A 122 -2.64 -5.84 -2.07
C TRP A 122 -2.35 -5.12 -0.74
N THR A 123 -2.75 -5.72 0.38
CA THR A 123 -2.57 -5.09 1.69
C THR A 123 -1.10 -4.82 1.98
N HIS A 124 -0.20 -5.77 1.68
CA HIS A 124 1.23 -5.58 1.89
C HIS A 124 1.82 -4.52 0.95
N ILE A 125 1.39 -4.46 -0.32
CA ILE A 125 1.80 -3.37 -1.25
C ILE A 125 1.40 -2.01 -0.68
N VAL A 126 0.15 -1.87 -0.19
CA VAL A 126 -0.35 -0.60 0.36
C VAL A 126 0.37 -0.24 1.66
N VAL A 127 0.61 -1.20 2.54
CA VAL A 127 1.31 -0.96 3.81
C VAL A 127 2.75 -0.50 3.54
N TRP A 128 3.53 -1.27 2.78
CA TRP A 128 4.94 -0.93 2.55
C TRP A 128 5.12 0.27 1.64
N GLY A 129 4.32 0.36 0.57
CA GLY A 129 4.26 1.54 -0.30
C GLY A 129 3.87 2.80 0.46
N GLY A 130 2.85 2.71 1.32
CA GLY A 130 2.40 3.79 2.17
C GLY A 130 3.46 4.24 3.17
N VAL A 131 4.15 3.31 3.83
CA VAL A 131 5.28 3.63 4.74
C VAL A 131 6.41 4.34 3.99
N MET A 132 6.78 3.88 2.79
CA MET A 132 7.81 4.53 1.98
C MET A 132 7.41 5.94 1.54
N ILE A 133 6.16 6.13 1.10
CA ILE A 133 5.63 7.45 0.71
C ILE A 133 5.60 8.39 1.92
N LEU A 134 5.09 7.93 3.06
CA LEU A 134 5.02 8.72 4.28
C LEU A 134 6.41 9.10 4.79
N GLY A 135 7.34 8.15 4.84
CA GLY A 135 8.73 8.42 5.24
C GLY A 135 9.41 9.40 4.30
N THR A 136 9.19 9.26 2.99
CA THR A 136 9.69 10.23 1.99
C THR A 136 9.10 11.61 2.20
N PHE A 137 7.79 11.71 2.42
CA PHE A 137 7.11 12.98 2.68
C PHE A 137 7.66 13.66 3.94
N LEU A 138 7.77 12.94 5.06
CA LEU A 138 8.32 13.48 6.31
C LEU A 138 9.77 13.93 6.16
N SER A 139 10.57 13.19 5.39
CA SER A 139 11.93 13.53 5.03
C SER A 139 12.02 14.83 4.21
N VAL A 140 11.16 14.99 3.19
CA VAL A 140 11.07 16.24 2.40
C VAL A 140 10.66 17.42 3.29
N VAL A 141 9.64 17.23 4.13
CA VAL A 141 9.19 18.26 5.07
C VAL A 141 10.31 18.64 6.02
N ASN A 142 11.10 17.69 6.51
CA ASN A 142 12.23 17.97 7.39
C ASN A 142 13.32 18.81 6.70
N VAL A 143 13.57 18.62 5.40
CA VAL A 143 14.49 19.48 4.63
C VAL A 143 13.94 20.91 4.53
N LEU A 144 12.63 21.07 4.29
CA LEU A 144 12.00 22.39 4.15
C LEU A 144 11.79 23.09 5.49
N VAL A 145 11.62 22.32 6.56
CA VAL A 145 11.37 22.77 7.93
C VAL A 145 12.30 21.98 8.86
N PRO A 146 13.57 22.39 8.98
CA PRO A 146 14.53 21.72 9.85
C PRO A 146 14.07 21.73 11.29
N LEU A 147 14.29 20.62 12.01
CA LEU A 147 13.90 20.49 13.40
C LEU A 147 14.86 21.28 14.30
N GLU A 148 14.30 22.06 15.20
CA GLU A 148 15.07 22.83 16.19
C GLU A 148 15.40 21.95 17.40
N PHE A 149 16.54 21.26 17.34
CA PHE A 149 17.09 20.55 18.49
C PHE A 149 18.06 21.45 19.25
N VAL A 150 17.78 21.70 20.54
CA VAL A 150 18.48 22.71 21.36
C VAL A 150 19.95 22.33 21.61
N VAL A 151 20.29 21.04 21.78
CA VAL A 151 21.67 20.55 21.91
C VAL A 151 21.72 19.09 21.47
N ALA A 152 22.20 18.80 20.25
CA ALA A 152 22.55 17.42 19.88
C ALA A 152 24.06 17.29 19.72
N SER A 153 24.64 16.26 20.33
CA SER A 153 26.05 15.95 20.14
C SER A 153 26.31 15.38 18.75
N LYS A 154 27.52 15.56 18.21
CA LYS A 154 27.93 14.93 16.94
C LYS A 154 27.72 13.41 16.98
N LEU A 155 27.97 12.79 18.14
CA LEU A 155 27.77 11.36 18.34
C LEU A 155 26.31 10.97 18.12
N GLN A 156 25.35 11.69 18.71
CA GLN A 156 23.91 11.42 18.52
C GLN A 156 23.51 11.49 17.04
N PHE A 157 24.04 12.46 16.30
CA PHE A 157 23.77 12.58 14.87
C PHE A 157 24.35 11.40 14.06
N TYR A 158 25.60 11.00 14.29
CA TYR A 158 26.19 9.84 13.62
C TYR A 158 25.49 8.53 14.00
N SER A 159 25.09 8.36 15.26
CA SER A 159 24.30 7.21 15.71
C SER A 159 22.97 7.13 14.98
N LEU A 160 22.29 8.25 14.76
CA LEU A 160 21.05 8.31 13.99
C LEU A 160 21.26 7.85 12.54
N PHE A 161 22.37 8.24 11.90
CA PHE A 161 22.71 7.75 10.56
C PHE A 161 22.94 6.23 10.52
N GLY A 162 23.66 5.69 11.50
CA GLY A 162 23.90 4.25 11.64
C GLY A 162 22.62 3.46 11.95
N LEU A 163 21.77 3.99 12.82
CA LEU A 163 20.43 3.43 13.10
C LEU A 163 19.55 3.43 11.85
N GLY A 164 19.63 4.48 11.02
CA GLY A 164 18.97 4.52 9.72
C GLY A 164 19.40 3.36 8.84
N PHE A 165 20.71 3.13 8.71
CA PHE A 165 21.25 2.04 7.90
C PHE A 165 20.77 0.66 8.38
N ILE A 166 20.87 0.38 9.68
CA ILE A 166 20.39 -0.88 10.29
C ILE A 166 18.89 -1.05 10.07
N SER A 167 18.12 0.01 10.31
CA SER A 167 16.66 0.02 10.10
C SER A 167 16.30 -0.27 8.65
N GLY A 168 17.08 0.26 7.69
CA GLY A 168 16.88 -0.01 6.26
C GLY A 168 17.11 -1.47 5.89
N ILE A 169 18.14 -2.12 6.45
CA ILE A 169 18.36 -3.56 6.26
C ILE A 169 17.17 -4.35 6.83
N MET A 170 16.78 -4.05 8.08
CA MET A 170 15.64 -4.71 8.72
C MET A 170 14.35 -4.50 7.93
N PHE A 171 14.09 -3.29 7.47
CA PHE A 171 12.92 -2.94 6.67
C PHE A 171 12.85 -3.75 5.38
N PHE A 172 13.98 -3.91 4.67
CA PHE A 172 14.03 -4.79 3.51
C PHE A 172 13.72 -6.24 3.87
N PHE A 173 14.28 -6.77 4.97
CA PHE A 173 13.97 -8.14 5.42
C PHE A 173 12.50 -8.31 5.76
N VAL A 174 11.86 -7.33 6.39
CA VAL A 174 10.42 -7.39 6.67
C VAL A 174 9.61 -7.40 5.38
N ILE A 175 9.93 -6.54 4.40
CA ILE A 175 9.28 -6.55 3.08
C ILE A 175 9.48 -7.90 2.37
N TRP A 176 10.70 -8.45 2.43
CA TRP A 176 11.04 -9.71 1.78
C TRP A 176 10.34 -10.91 2.42
N ASN A 177 10.24 -10.94 3.75
CA ASN A 177 9.48 -11.96 4.47
C ASN A 177 7.96 -11.80 4.29
N SER A 178 7.50 -10.59 3.98
CA SER A 178 6.10 -10.31 3.64
C SER A 178 5.71 -10.73 2.21
N ASP A 179 6.65 -11.21 1.39
CA ASP A 179 6.36 -11.61 0.02
C ASP A 179 5.52 -12.90 -0.01
N PRO A 180 4.27 -12.84 -0.52
CA PRO A 180 3.41 -14.02 -0.60
C PRO A 180 3.80 -14.95 -1.77
N GLN A 181 4.86 -14.65 -2.52
CA GLN A 181 5.28 -15.38 -3.72
C GLN A 181 4.22 -15.39 -4.82
N GLN A 182 3.33 -14.40 -4.81
CA GLN A 182 2.27 -14.22 -5.80
C GLN A 182 2.59 -13.04 -6.72
N GLY A 183 2.52 -13.26 -8.03
CA GLY A 183 2.73 -12.23 -9.05
C GLY A 183 4.11 -11.56 -8.98
N ASN A 184 4.15 -10.25 -9.20
CA ASN A 184 5.39 -9.46 -9.26
C ASN A 184 5.64 -8.63 -7.99
N TYR A 185 5.24 -9.12 -6.81
CA TYR A 185 5.28 -8.36 -5.55
C TYR A 185 6.68 -7.80 -5.24
N MET A 186 7.70 -8.66 -5.14
CA MET A 186 9.06 -8.20 -4.79
C MET A 186 9.65 -7.27 -5.85
N ARG A 187 9.38 -7.53 -7.13
CA ARG A 187 9.81 -6.65 -8.21
C ARG A 187 9.21 -5.24 -8.03
N LEU A 188 7.94 -5.16 -7.69
CA LEU A 188 7.27 -3.88 -7.43
C LEU A 188 7.85 -3.18 -6.19
N MET A 189 8.05 -3.89 -5.07
CA MET A 189 8.63 -3.30 -3.86
C MET A 189 10.05 -2.77 -4.06
N LYS A 190 10.87 -3.45 -4.87
CA LYS A 190 12.21 -2.96 -5.25
C LYS A 190 12.14 -1.68 -6.08
N LEU A 191 11.19 -1.61 -7.01
CA LEU A 191 10.96 -0.39 -7.78
C LEU A 191 10.53 0.76 -6.85
N PHE A 192 9.66 0.51 -5.87
CA PHE A 192 9.29 1.53 -4.87
C PHE A 192 10.49 1.98 -4.03
N LEU A 193 11.33 1.06 -3.56
CA LEU A 193 12.55 1.40 -2.81
C LEU A 193 13.52 2.24 -3.65
N ALA A 194 13.80 1.80 -4.88
CA ALA A 194 14.69 2.51 -5.80
C ALA A 194 14.15 3.90 -6.18
N PHE A 195 12.84 4.00 -6.43
CA PHE A 195 12.18 5.27 -6.73
C PHE A 195 12.22 6.23 -5.53
N SER A 196 11.95 5.74 -4.33
CA SER A 196 12.01 6.55 -3.10
C SER A 196 13.44 7.04 -2.82
N LEU A 197 14.45 6.18 -3.02
CA LEU A 197 15.85 6.56 -2.93
C LEU A 197 16.23 7.63 -3.97
N LEU A 198 15.78 7.46 -5.22
CA LEU A 198 16.02 8.43 -6.29
C LEU A 198 15.44 9.81 -5.93
N ILE A 199 14.22 9.87 -5.38
CA ILE A 199 13.63 11.13 -4.89
C ILE A 199 14.55 11.79 -3.86
N HIS A 200 15.07 11.04 -2.88
CA HIS A 200 15.96 11.59 -1.86
C HIS A 200 17.28 12.09 -2.46
N ILE A 201 17.87 11.37 -3.42
CA ILE A 201 19.07 11.82 -4.13
C ILE A 201 18.78 13.12 -4.89
N ILE A 202 17.63 13.24 -5.55
CA ILE A 202 17.24 14.49 -6.23
C ILE A 202 17.10 15.64 -5.21
N ILE A 203 16.44 15.39 -4.07
CA ILE A 203 16.29 16.38 -2.99
C ILE A 203 17.66 16.83 -2.47
N TYR A 204 18.60 15.90 -2.29
CA TYR A 204 19.97 16.21 -1.89
C TYR A 204 20.60 17.26 -2.81
N PHE A 205 20.52 17.06 -4.13
CA PHE A 205 21.13 17.96 -5.12
C PHE A 205 20.38 19.28 -5.30
N ILE A 206 19.07 19.32 -5.08
CA ILE A 206 18.27 20.54 -5.26
C ILE A 206 18.34 21.44 -4.02
N PHE A 207 18.25 20.87 -2.83
CA PHE A 207 18.07 21.62 -1.58
C PHE A 207 19.32 21.67 -0.70
N GLU A 208 20.34 20.86 -1.01
CA GLU A 208 21.62 20.80 -0.27
C GLU A 208 21.42 20.76 1.27
N PRO A 209 20.61 19.83 1.81
CA PRO A 209 20.28 19.82 3.23
C PRO A 209 21.55 19.73 4.07
N SER A 210 21.69 20.61 5.06
CA SER A 210 22.87 20.63 5.92
C SER A 210 23.06 19.29 6.64
N PHE A 211 24.31 18.83 6.72
CA PHE A 211 24.69 17.59 7.40
C PHE A 211 24.74 17.78 8.93
N ASN A 212 23.56 17.90 9.53
CA ASN A 212 23.37 18.10 10.97
C ASN A 212 22.06 17.46 11.47
N ILE A 213 21.85 17.49 12.79
CA ILE A 213 20.69 16.86 13.45
C ILE A 213 19.35 17.51 13.06
N SER A 214 19.34 18.79 12.66
CA SER A 214 18.11 19.49 12.29
C SER A 214 17.47 18.87 11.05
N ASN A 215 18.29 18.30 10.16
CA ASN A 215 17.86 17.48 9.03
C ASN A 215 17.95 15.97 9.32
N GLY A 216 17.86 15.59 10.60
CA GLY A 216 18.06 14.21 11.04
C GLY A 216 17.09 13.23 10.39
N VAL A 217 15.80 13.59 10.28
CA VAL A 217 14.81 12.70 9.63
C VAL A 217 15.18 12.43 8.19
N TYR A 218 15.63 13.46 7.46
CA TYR A 218 16.11 13.32 6.10
C TYR A 218 17.30 12.35 6.00
N TRP A 219 18.34 12.58 6.82
CA TRP A 219 19.55 11.74 6.80
C TRP A 219 19.29 10.30 7.25
N PHE A 220 18.40 10.10 8.22
CA PHE A 220 17.94 8.78 8.63
C PHE A 220 17.26 8.05 7.47
N MET A 221 16.30 8.70 6.81
CA MET A 221 15.53 8.11 5.72
C MET A 221 16.39 7.81 4.49
N LEU A 222 17.31 8.72 4.13
CA LEU A 222 18.27 8.49 3.05
C LEU A 222 19.16 7.27 3.35
N SER A 223 19.69 7.17 4.57
CA SER A 223 20.50 6.03 5.02
C SER A 223 19.72 4.71 5.00
N ALA A 224 18.48 4.73 5.51
CA ALA A 224 17.59 3.57 5.51
C ALA A 224 17.26 3.10 4.09
N LEU A 225 16.84 4.01 3.20
CA LEU A 225 16.51 3.66 1.82
C LEU A 225 17.73 3.16 1.04
N ALA A 226 18.89 3.78 1.22
CA ALA A 226 20.14 3.31 0.62
C ALA A 226 20.49 1.89 1.07
N ALA A 227 20.38 1.61 2.37
CA ALA A 227 20.61 0.28 2.93
C ALA A 227 19.58 -0.75 2.44
N SER A 228 18.30 -0.39 2.36
CA SER A 228 17.25 -1.26 1.81
C SER A 228 17.49 -1.59 0.34
N VAL A 229 17.89 -0.62 -0.48
CA VAL A 229 18.20 -0.83 -1.91
C VAL A 229 19.45 -1.69 -2.07
N PHE A 230 20.48 -1.46 -1.24
CA PHE A 230 21.67 -2.30 -1.21
C PHE A 230 21.32 -3.75 -0.83
N ALA A 231 20.52 -3.95 0.21
CA ALA A 231 20.04 -5.27 0.62
C ALA A 231 19.21 -5.93 -0.49
N ALA A 232 18.29 -5.19 -1.11
CA ALA A 232 17.48 -5.67 -2.23
C ALA A 232 18.30 -6.15 -3.42
N SER A 233 19.42 -5.48 -3.70
CA SER A 233 20.32 -5.80 -4.82
C SER A 233 21.25 -6.99 -4.52
N THR A 234 21.58 -7.21 -3.25
CA THR A 234 22.53 -8.25 -2.83
C THR A 234 21.85 -9.58 -2.51
N PHE A 235 20.71 -9.56 -1.80
CA PHE A 235 20.05 -10.78 -1.31
C PHE A 235 19.23 -11.52 -2.38
N GLU A 236 18.82 -10.88 -3.47
CA GLU A 236 18.15 -11.58 -4.59
C GLU A 236 19.07 -12.55 -5.33
N ARG A 237 20.36 -12.25 -5.41
CA ARG A 237 21.33 -13.17 -6.04
C ARG A 237 21.53 -14.47 -5.24
N TYR A 238 21.09 -14.49 -3.99
CA TYR A 238 21.18 -15.63 -3.06
C TYR A 238 19.87 -16.44 -2.96
N GLU A 239 18.99 -16.36 -3.96
CA GLU A 239 17.75 -17.18 -4.07
C GLU A 239 18.01 -18.70 -4.03
N LYS A 240 19.26 -19.15 -4.28
CA LYS A 240 19.70 -20.55 -4.11
C LYS A 240 19.82 -20.99 -2.64
N THR A 241 19.69 -20.09 -1.67
CA THR A 241 19.80 -20.39 -0.23
C THR A 241 18.43 -20.19 0.45
N ASN A 242 17.47 -21.01 0.03
CA ASN A 242 16.07 -20.98 0.46
C ASN A 242 15.87 -21.34 1.96
N ARG A 243 16.87 -21.93 2.62
CA ARG A 243 16.76 -22.43 4.01
C ARG A 243 16.51 -21.36 5.08
N PHE A 244 17.10 -20.17 4.93
CA PHE A 244 16.91 -19.10 5.93
C PHE A 244 15.51 -18.49 5.84
N ARG A 245 15.00 -18.35 4.61
CA ARG A 245 13.63 -17.88 4.37
C ARG A 245 12.60 -18.89 4.86
N GLU A 246 12.84 -20.19 4.61
CA GLU A 246 11.98 -21.28 5.12
C GLU A 246 11.91 -21.31 6.66
N PHE A 247 12.96 -20.88 7.37
CA PHE A 247 12.93 -20.79 8.84
C PHE A 247 12.06 -19.63 9.36
N LEU A 248 11.90 -18.55 8.59
CA LEU A 248 11.18 -17.35 9.00
C LEU A 248 9.74 -17.30 8.48
N LEU A 249 9.45 -18.00 7.38
CA LEU A 249 8.10 -18.07 6.83
C LEU A 249 7.20 -18.94 7.70
N HIS A 250 5.98 -18.48 7.95
CA HIS A 250 4.96 -19.29 8.60
C HIS A 250 4.52 -20.42 7.66
N SER A 251 4.30 -21.62 8.20
CA SER A 251 3.70 -22.74 7.45
C SER A 251 2.35 -22.30 6.88
N GLY A 252 2.09 -22.58 5.61
CA GLY A 252 0.88 -22.11 4.90
C GLY A 252 1.02 -20.78 4.16
N TRP A 253 2.11 -20.02 4.36
CA TRP A 253 2.27 -18.69 3.75
C TRP A 253 2.46 -18.77 2.23
N GLY A 254 1.42 -18.43 1.47
CA GLY A 254 1.45 -18.48 0.01
C GLY A 254 1.41 -19.90 -0.56
N GLU A 255 1.03 -20.91 0.24
CA GLU A 255 0.99 -22.32 -0.16
C GLU A 255 -0.12 -22.66 -1.18
N ASN A 256 -0.92 -21.68 -1.61
CA ASN A 256 -1.80 -21.79 -2.77
C ASN A 256 -1.03 -21.80 -4.12
N LYS A 257 0.04 -22.59 -4.21
CA LYS A 257 0.71 -22.99 -5.45
C LYS A 257 -0.01 -24.15 -6.17
N GLY A 258 -1.23 -24.46 -5.77
CA GLY A 258 -1.83 -25.79 -5.96
C GLY A 258 -3.18 -25.87 -6.66
N VAL A 259 -3.53 -25.00 -7.62
CA VAL A 259 -4.45 -25.40 -8.70
C VAL A 259 -3.94 -24.80 -10.00
N ASN A 260 -3.12 -25.57 -10.72
CA ASN A 260 -2.87 -25.29 -12.12
C ASN A 260 -4.23 -25.23 -12.82
N LEU A 261 -4.56 -24.11 -13.47
CA LEU A 261 -5.76 -24.01 -14.33
C LEU A 261 -5.78 -25.11 -15.42
N PHE A 262 -4.64 -25.76 -15.67
CA PHE A 262 -4.47 -26.92 -16.56
C PHE A 262 -4.49 -28.29 -15.87
N SER A 263 -4.45 -28.39 -14.53
CA SER A 263 -4.65 -29.67 -13.83
C SER A 263 -6.12 -30.00 -13.59
N ALA A 264 -7.00 -28.99 -13.65
CA ALA A 264 -8.45 -29.18 -13.70
C ALA A 264 -8.96 -29.67 -15.08
N LEU A 265 -8.07 -29.76 -16.09
CA LEU A 265 -8.35 -30.33 -17.41
C LEU A 265 -7.74 -31.73 -17.62
N LYS A 266 -7.29 -32.41 -16.54
CA LYS A 266 -7.23 -33.88 -16.61
C LYS A 266 -8.65 -34.41 -16.55
N ILE A 267 -9.24 -34.51 -17.74
CA ILE A 267 -10.35 -35.42 -18.02
C ILE A 267 -9.99 -36.75 -17.35
N PRO A 268 -10.86 -37.34 -16.51
CA PRO A 268 -10.60 -38.67 -15.98
C PRO A 268 -10.44 -39.63 -17.16
N ASP A 269 -9.30 -40.30 -17.24
CA ASP A 269 -9.11 -41.47 -18.10
C ASP A 269 -10.11 -42.54 -17.64
N GLY A 270 -11.32 -42.49 -18.17
CA GLY A 270 -12.43 -43.22 -17.57
C GLY A 270 -13.77 -43.11 -18.27
N ILE A 271 -13.82 -42.89 -19.59
CA ILE A 271 -15.00 -43.26 -20.38
C ILE A 271 -14.54 -43.96 -21.66
N VAL A 272 -14.38 -45.28 -21.54
CA VAL A 272 -14.38 -46.21 -22.67
C VAL A 272 -15.78 -46.18 -23.27
N PHE A 273 -16.00 -45.34 -24.28
CA PHE A 273 -17.16 -45.53 -25.15
C PHE A 273 -16.82 -46.63 -26.16
N MET A 274 -17.40 -47.81 -25.93
CA MET A 274 -17.56 -48.82 -26.96
C MET A 274 -18.16 -48.16 -28.21
N LYS A 275 -17.42 -48.20 -29.32
CA LYS A 275 -18.03 -48.22 -30.65
C LYS A 275 -17.40 -49.31 -31.50
N ASN A 276 -17.90 -50.51 -31.26
CA ASN A 276 -18.00 -51.54 -32.28
C ASN A 276 -18.79 -50.96 -33.47
N VAL A 277 -18.12 -50.63 -34.58
CA VAL A 277 -18.76 -50.67 -35.89
C VAL A 277 -17.81 -51.36 -36.87
N LYS A 278 -18.19 -52.61 -37.16
CA LYS A 278 -17.74 -53.47 -38.24
C LYS A 278 -17.52 -52.71 -39.56
N LYS A 279 -16.46 -53.13 -40.28
CA LYS A 279 -16.40 -53.43 -41.74
C LYS A 279 -14.98 -54.00 -41.96
N LYS A 280 -14.74 -55.31 -42.16
CA LYS A 280 -15.12 -56.16 -43.31
C LYS A 280 -15.12 -55.35 -44.62
N LYS A 281 -14.00 -55.30 -45.32
CA LYS A 281 -13.45 -56.31 -46.24
C LYS A 281 -11.97 -56.04 -46.43
#